data_AF-A0A1F7FF42-F1
#
_entry.id   AF-A0A1F7FF42-F1
#
_cell.length_a   1.000
_cell.length_b   1.000
_cell.length_c   1.000
_cell.angle_alpha   90.00
_cell.angle_beta   90.00
_cell.angle_gamma   90.00
#
_symmetry.space_group_name_H-M   'P 1'
#
loop_
_entity.id
_entity.type
_entity.pdbx_description
1 polymer ?
#
loop_
_entity_poly.entity_id
_entity_poly.type
_entity_poly.pdbx_seq_one_letter_code
_entity_poly.pdbx_strand_id
1 'polypeptide(L)'
;MSKIILFVMILACTLSFGCSSGGSSKPVSIASGPAITATYPTNGGSGTLVTISGSNFGLVQSTSIVSYAGVTVIPVTWSDTQITLKVPDNAPNNGNFVVVVNGVYSNASVVFNLSNPAISYISPSTAAIGSDVTISGQYFGTFNSGCYVTFNNTTAAIKNWNNTSITCTVPEFSSSLSSTITVVVWIDAYRYSNSYSFNLTAPTINSVSPSSDNVGARIAINGQAFGQNQGTVTVGGYTAQIVSWLDTKVEFRVPPVNSAGWKTLTLTSGGRQVNNSFTVAAPEITSAFSSSGGNASNGNTFTIVGNNFGSSEDQITTSVQLRDESNNIYTPGITSSDTSIAFIWPVPNKLIGTQVVYITISVGGITNTNSYYVTAD
;
A
#
# COMPACT_ATOMS: atom_id res chain seq x y z
N MET A 1 -5.22 -75.23 -71.99
CA MET A 1 -5.07 -76.67 -71.69
C MET A 1 -5.82 -76.98 -70.41
N SER A 2 -6.57 -78.07 -70.45
CA SER A 2 -7.18 -78.84 -69.35
C SER A 2 -8.19 -78.19 -68.39
N LYS A 3 -9.46 -78.45 -68.69
CA LYS A 3 -10.58 -78.55 -67.74
C LYS A 3 -10.37 -79.73 -66.80
N ILE A 4 -10.78 -79.64 -65.54
CA ILE A 4 -11.26 -80.80 -64.76
C ILE A 4 -12.58 -80.42 -64.09
N ILE A 5 -13.61 -81.17 -64.48
CA ILE A 5 -14.96 -81.23 -63.90
C ILE A 5 -14.93 -82.43 -62.96
N LEU A 6 -15.48 -82.30 -61.74
CA LEU A 6 -15.87 -83.45 -60.94
C LEU A 6 -17.32 -83.27 -60.45
N PHE A 7 -18.16 -84.15 -60.97
CA PHE A 7 -19.54 -84.43 -60.60
C PHE A 7 -19.58 -85.20 -59.27
N VAL A 8 -20.68 -85.15 -58.50
CA VAL A 8 -21.43 -86.33 -57.98
C VAL A 8 -22.51 -85.92 -56.94
N MET A 9 -23.75 -86.28 -57.29
CA MET A 9 -24.96 -86.72 -56.54
C MET A 9 -25.25 -86.19 -55.12
N ILE A 10 -26.37 -85.50 -54.84
CA ILE A 10 -27.77 -85.97 -54.69
C ILE A 10 -27.95 -87.07 -53.64
N LEU A 11 -28.59 -86.74 -52.49
CA LEU A 11 -29.75 -87.47 -51.96
C LEU A 11 -30.49 -86.66 -50.88
N ALA A 12 -31.78 -86.44 -51.10
CA ALA A 12 -32.71 -85.80 -50.18
C ALA A 12 -33.18 -86.78 -49.10
N CYS A 13 -33.31 -86.30 -47.85
CA CYS A 13 -34.04 -86.99 -46.81
C CYS A 13 -34.82 -85.95 -45.99
N THR A 14 -36.15 -85.94 -46.14
CA THR A 14 -37.10 -85.14 -45.35
C THR A 14 -37.55 -85.92 -44.13
N LEU A 15 -37.49 -85.31 -42.93
CA LEU A 15 -38.35 -85.62 -41.79
C LEU A 15 -38.66 -84.32 -41.04
N SER A 16 -39.94 -84.08 -40.82
CA SER A 16 -40.55 -83.01 -40.02
C SER A 16 -40.77 -83.44 -38.56
N PHE A 17 -41.23 -82.49 -37.72
CA PHE A 17 -41.45 -82.50 -36.25
C PHE A 17 -40.18 -82.12 -35.45
N GLY A 18 -40.09 -81.11 -34.60
CA GLY A 18 -41.02 -80.15 -33.99
C GLY A 18 -40.42 -79.73 -32.62
N CYS A 19 -40.72 -78.49 -32.14
CA CYS A 19 -40.34 -77.92 -30.83
C CYS A 19 -38.85 -77.49 -30.71
N SER A 20 -38.46 -76.29 -30.28
CA SER A 20 -39.08 -75.33 -29.37
C SER A 20 -38.64 -73.91 -29.73
N SER A 21 -39.45 -72.94 -29.29
CA SER A 21 -39.19 -71.51 -29.30
C SER A 21 -37.90 -71.17 -28.53
N GLY A 22 -36.78 -71.11 -29.24
CA GLY A 22 -35.53 -70.51 -28.78
C GLY A 22 -35.59 -68.98 -28.82
N GLY A 23 -36.53 -68.38 -28.10
CA GLY A 23 -36.51 -66.94 -27.82
C GLY A 23 -35.46 -66.65 -26.76
N SER A 24 -34.18 -66.58 -27.15
CA SER A 24 -33.11 -66.09 -26.25
C SER A 24 -32.07 -65.26 -26.99
N SER A 25 -32.55 -64.34 -27.82
CA SER A 25 -31.92 -63.03 -27.89
C SER A 25 -32.85 -62.07 -27.20
N LYS A 26 -32.69 -61.87 -25.88
CA LYS A 26 -33.07 -60.57 -25.32
C LYS A 26 -32.36 -59.55 -26.22
N PRO A 27 -33.05 -58.59 -26.85
CA PRO A 27 -32.33 -57.55 -27.56
C PRO A 27 -31.29 -56.99 -26.60
N VAL A 28 -30.05 -56.88 -27.06
CA VAL A 28 -29.01 -56.18 -26.30
C VAL A 28 -29.61 -54.81 -26.00
N SER A 29 -30.03 -54.58 -24.76
CA SER A 29 -30.42 -53.25 -24.33
C SER A 29 -29.13 -52.46 -24.43
N ILE A 30 -29.04 -51.60 -25.43
CA ILE A 30 -27.98 -50.61 -25.50
C ILE A 30 -28.09 -49.87 -24.18
N ALA A 31 -27.14 -50.09 -23.26
CA ALA A 31 -27.14 -49.42 -21.99
C ALA A 31 -27.15 -47.92 -22.32
N SER A 32 -28.24 -47.24 -22.00
CA SER A 32 -28.31 -45.80 -22.22
C SER A 32 -27.15 -45.19 -21.44
N GLY A 33 -26.31 -44.41 -22.12
CA GLY A 33 -25.23 -43.69 -21.47
C GLY A 33 -25.78 -42.79 -20.35
N PRO A 34 -24.89 -42.28 -19.47
CA PRO A 34 -25.28 -41.29 -18.49
C PRO A 34 -25.93 -40.09 -19.20
N ALA A 35 -26.98 -39.52 -18.60
CA ALA A 35 -27.67 -38.37 -19.18
C ALA A 35 -27.87 -37.29 -18.13
N ILE A 36 -27.51 -36.06 -18.45
CA ILE A 36 -27.76 -34.88 -17.62
C ILE A 36 -29.08 -34.26 -18.08
N THR A 37 -30.04 -34.16 -17.17
CA THR A 37 -31.35 -33.53 -17.42
C THR A 37 -31.40 -32.08 -16.95
N ALA A 38 -30.72 -31.76 -15.84
CA ALA A 38 -30.71 -30.41 -15.28
C ALA A 38 -29.47 -30.14 -14.43
N THR A 39 -29.14 -28.87 -14.29
CA THR A 39 -28.12 -28.37 -13.35
C THR A 39 -28.67 -27.18 -12.59
N TYR A 40 -28.47 -27.14 -11.27
CA TYR A 40 -28.91 -26.03 -10.44
C TYR A 40 -27.88 -25.72 -9.33
N PRO A 41 -27.52 -24.44 -9.13
CA PRO A 41 -27.85 -23.29 -9.98
C PRO A 41 -27.16 -23.37 -11.36
N THR A 42 -27.59 -22.53 -12.31
CA THR A 42 -26.97 -22.40 -13.66
C THR A 42 -25.92 -21.28 -13.74
N ASN A 43 -25.63 -20.65 -12.60
CA ASN A 43 -24.58 -19.63 -12.46
C ASN A 43 -24.02 -19.65 -11.04
N GLY A 44 -22.83 -19.06 -10.88
CA GLY A 44 -22.11 -18.96 -9.62
C GLY A 44 -20.60 -18.87 -9.86
N GLY A 45 -19.86 -18.47 -8.84
CA GLY A 45 -18.40 -18.42 -8.89
C GLY A 45 -17.76 -19.61 -8.20
N SER A 46 -16.49 -19.47 -7.80
CA SER A 46 -15.80 -20.54 -7.10
C SER A 46 -16.50 -20.97 -5.81
N GLY A 47 -16.54 -22.28 -5.56
CA GLY A 47 -17.12 -22.86 -4.36
C GLY A 47 -18.65 -22.99 -4.39
N THR A 48 -19.34 -22.47 -5.41
CA THR A 48 -20.79 -22.67 -5.57
C THR A 48 -21.10 -24.17 -5.61
N LEU A 49 -21.99 -24.62 -4.73
CA LEU A 49 -22.47 -26.00 -4.73
C LEU A 49 -23.50 -26.16 -5.85
N VAL A 50 -23.16 -27.00 -6.84
CA VAL A 50 -24.01 -27.31 -7.99
C VAL A 50 -24.52 -28.73 -7.88
N THR A 51 -25.81 -28.88 -8.11
CA THR A 51 -26.50 -30.16 -8.24
C THR A 51 -26.73 -30.47 -9.71
N ILE A 52 -26.20 -31.61 -10.17
CA ILE A 52 -26.43 -32.17 -11.49
C ILE A 52 -27.45 -33.30 -11.33
N SER A 53 -28.62 -33.15 -11.96
CA SER A 53 -29.68 -34.16 -12.01
C SER A 53 -29.63 -34.91 -13.34
N GLY A 54 -29.93 -36.20 -13.31
CA GLY A 54 -29.83 -37.05 -14.49
C GLY A 54 -30.22 -38.50 -14.27
N SER A 55 -29.66 -39.38 -15.08
CA SER A 55 -29.88 -40.82 -15.03
C SER A 55 -28.61 -41.59 -15.44
N ASN A 56 -28.54 -42.86 -15.00
CA ASN A 56 -27.46 -43.79 -15.28
C ASN A 56 -26.08 -43.29 -14.82
N PHE A 57 -26.02 -42.51 -13.74
CA PHE A 57 -24.74 -42.11 -13.13
C PHE A 57 -24.11 -43.23 -12.30
N GLY A 58 -24.88 -44.26 -11.94
CA GLY A 58 -24.48 -45.33 -11.03
C GLY A 58 -24.64 -44.96 -9.56
N LEU A 59 -24.88 -45.97 -8.71
CA LEU A 59 -25.16 -45.80 -7.28
C LEU A 59 -23.98 -45.20 -6.49
N VAL A 60 -22.76 -45.36 -7.00
CA VAL A 60 -21.51 -44.86 -6.40
C VAL A 60 -20.59 -44.35 -7.50
N GLN A 61 -19.75 -43.36 -7.19
CA GLN A 61 -18.84 -42.76 -8.17
C GLN A 61 -17.88 -43.79 -8.79
N SER A 62 -17.18 -44.58 -7.98
CA SER A 62 -16.13 -45.50 -8.43
C SER A 62 -15.10 -44.77 -9.34
N THR A 63 -14.82 -45.28 -10.54
CA THR A 63 -13.93 -44.67 -11.53
C THR A 63 -14.61 -43.58 -12.38
N SER A 64 -15.87 -43.26 -12.12
CA SER A 64 -16.60 -42.24 -12.87
C SER A 64 -16.07 -40.85 -12.55
N ILE A 65 -16.07 -39.98 -13.55
CA ILE A 65 -15.57 -38.62 -13.44
C ILE A 65 -16.68 -37.62 -13.75
N VAL A 66 -16.60 -36.47 -13.11
CA VAL A 66 -17.33 -35.27 -13.51
C VAL A 66 -16.31 -34.21 -13.88
N SER A 67 -16.60 -33.46 -14.93
CA SER A 67 -15.77 -32.33 -15.35
C SER A 67 -16.61 -31.08 -15.54
N TYR A 68 -15.97 -29.93 -15.34
CA TYR A 68 -16.49 -28.61 -15.62
C TYR A 68 -15.54 -27.92 -16.60
N ALA A 69 -16.05 -27.49 -17.76
CA ALA A 69 -15.24 -26.83 -18.79
C ALA A 69 -13.95 -27.61 -19.15
N GLY A 70 -14.03 -28.95 -19.14
CA GLY A 70 -12.88 -29.84 -19.40
C GLY A 70 -11.93 -30.10 -18.22
N VAL A 71 -12.16 -29.45 -17.07
CA VAL A 71 -11.40 -29.69 -15.83
C VAL A 71 -12.12 -30.72 -14.98
N THR A 72 -11.45 -31.79 -14.57
CA THR A 72 -12.03 -32.78 -13.64
C THR A 72 -12.31 -32.14 -12.27
N VAL A 73 -13.50 -32.39 -11.74
CA VAL A 73 -13.94 -31.88 -10.43
C VAL A 73 -14.23 -33.05 -9.51
N ILE A 74 -13.96 -32.89 -8.22
CA ILE A 74 -14.27 -33.88 -7.20
C ILE A 74 -15.74 -33.68 -6.75
N PRO A 75 -16.61 -34.69 -6.91
CA PRO A 75 -17.96 -34.65 -6.36
C PRO A 75 -17.97 -34.56 -4.83
N VAL A 76 -18.95 -33.84 -4.29
CA VAL A 76 -19.31 -33.85 -2.86
C VAL A 76 -20.21 -35.05 -2.56
N THR A 77 -21.21 -35.31 -3.41
CA THR A 77 -22.06 -36.50 -3.32
C THR A 77 -22.31 -37.11 -4.69
N TRP A 78 -22.64 -38.40 -4.70
CA TRP A 78 -22.94 -39.15 -5.92
C TRP A 78 -24.09 -40.12 -5.67
N SER A 79 -24.99 -40.22 -6.62
CA SER A 79 -26.03 -41.24 -6.72
C SER A 79 -26.39 -41.45 -8.19
N ASP A 80 -27.22 -42.44 -8.47
CA ASP A 80 -27.58 -42.79 -9.86
C ASP A 80 -28.30 -41.66 -10.63
N THR A 81 -28.95 -40.76 -9.90
CA THR A 81 -29.76 -39.68 -10.49
C THR A 81 -29.30 -38.29 -10.11
N GLN A 82 -28.30 -38.16 -9.21
CA GLN A 82 -27.85 -36.87 -8.71
C GLN A 82 -26.39 -36.87 -8.30
N ILE A 83 -25.66 -35.86 -8.74
CA ILE A 83 -24.28 -35.56 -8.33
C ILE A 83 -24.26 -34.14 -7.77
N THR A 84 -23.67 -33.93 -6.60
CA THR A 84 -23.36 -32.57 -6.12
C THR A 84 -21.87 -32.33 -6.14
N LEU A 85 -21.44 -31.12 -6.49
CA LEU A 85 -20.03 -30.72 -6.52
C LEU A 85 -19.90 -29.23 -6.24
N LYS A 86 -18.68 -28.78 -5.93
CA LYS A 86 -18.37 -27.35 -5.87
C LYS A 86 -17.68 -26.93 -7.18
N VAL A 87 -18.05 -25.76 -7.71
CA VAL A 87 -17.29 -25.13 -8.80
C VAL A 87 -15.84 -24.94 -8.35
N PRO A 88 -14.83 -25.39 -9.12
CA PRO A 88 -13.44 -25.37 -8.69
C PRO A 88 -12.84 -23.95 -8.75
N ASP A 89 -11.85 -23.68 -7.89
CA ASP A 89 -11.14 -22.38 -7.84
C ASP A 89 -10.45 -22.00 -9.16
N ASN A 90 -9.98 -23.00 -9.89
CA ASN A 90 -9.33 -22.83 -11.20
C ASN A 90 -10.32 -22.93 -12.38
N ALA A 91 -11.63 -22.74 -12.14
CA ALA A 91 -12.64 -22.64 -13.20
C ALA A 91 -12.23 -21.58 -14.24
N PRO A 92 -11.92 -21.98 -15.49
CA PRO A 92 -11.26 -21.07 -16.45
C PRO A 92 -12.22 -20.06 -17.08
N ASN A 93 -13.47 -20.44 -17.32
CA ASN A 93 -14.49 -19.65 -18.01
C ASN A 93 -15.87 -20.32 -17.86
N ASN A 94 -16.91 -19.70 -18.43
CA ASN A 94 -18.22 -20.33 -18.61
C ASN A 94 -18.07 -21.68 -19.33
N GLY A 95 -18.82 -22.69 -18.88
CA GLY A 95 -18.70 -24.02 -19.47
C GLY A 95 -19.77 -25.01 -19.01
N ASN A 96 -19.77 -26.16 -19.64
CA ASN A 96 -20.72 -27.24 -19.35
C ASN A 96 -20.13 -28.20 -18.32
N PHE A 97 -21.03 -28.89 -17.62
CA PHE A 97 -20.71 -30.11 -16.90
C PHE A 97 -20.84 -31.32 -17.82
N VAL A 98 -19.94 -32.28 -17.64
CA VAL A 98 -19.95 -33.57 -18.35
C VAL A 98 -19.64 -34.67 -17.35
N VAL A 99 -20.44 -35.73 -17.36
CA VAL A 99 -20.26 -36.92 -16.52
C VAL A 99 -19.80 -38.06 -17.42
N VAL A 100 -18.77 -38.80 -16.99
CA VAL A 100 -18.29 -40.00 -17.69
C VAL A 100 -18.40 -41.19 -16.76
N VAL A 101 -19.17 -42.19 -17.17
CA VAL A 101 -19.40 -43.43 -16.44
C VAL A 101 -18.92 -44.58 -17.31
N ASN A 102 -18.02 -45.41 -16.80
CA ASN A 102 -17.44 -46.56 -17.54
C ASN A 102 -16.90 -46.18 -18.94
N GLY A 103 -16.33 -44.98 -19.08
CA GLY A 103 -15.80 -44.48 -20.36
C GLY A 103 -16.85 -43.91 -21.33
N VAL A 104 -18.14 -43.88 -20.95
CA VAL A 104 -19.22 -43.31 -21.75
C VAL A 104 -19.54 -41.90 -21.26
N TYR A 105 -19.48 -40.92 -22.16
CA TYR A 105 -19.81 -39.53 -21.89
C TYR A 105 -21.32 -39.31 -21.83
N SER A 106 -21.75 -38.39 -20.96
CA SER A 106 -23.10 -37.84 -21.00
C SER A 106 -23.27 -36.81 -22.11
N ASN A 107 -24.50 -36.37 -22.34
CA ASN A 107 -24.71 -35.07 -22.99
C ASN A 107 -24.05 -33.95 -22.17
N ALA A 108 -23.73 -32.84 -22.82
CA ALA A 108 -23.36 -31.62 -22.12
C ALA A 108 -24.56 -31.08 -21.33
N SER A 109 -24.31 -30.58 -20.12
CA SER A 109 -25.32 -29.80 -19.39
C SER A 109 -25.67 -28.51 -20.12
N VAL A 110 -26.64 -27.75 -19.58
CA VAL A 110 -26.75 -26.32 -19.90
C VAL A 110 -25.45 -25.61 -19.49
N VAL A 111 -25.04 -24.59 -20.25
CA VAL A 111 -23.84 -23.79 -19.93
C VAL A 111 -24.03 -23.15 -18.55
N PHE A 112 -23.07 -23.39 -17.66
CA PHE A 112 -23.01 -22.75 -16.37
C PHE A 112 -22.20 -21.45 -16.49
N ASN A 113 -22.81 -20.34 -16.08
CA ASN A 113 -22.21 -19.01 -16.17
C ASN A 113 -21.34 -18.76 -14.93
N LEU A 114 -20.03 -18.67 -15.15
CA LEU A 114 -19.06 -18.42 -14.10
C LEU A 114 -19.13 -16.93 -13.68
N SER A 115 -19.46 -16.71 -12.41
CA SER A 115 -19.48 -15.36 -11.84
C SER A 115 -18.07 -14.93 -11.43
N ASN A 116 -17.73 -13.68 -11.70
CA ASN A 116 -16.52 -13.05 -11.18
C ASN A 116 -16.57 -12.94 -9.64
N PRO A 117 -15.40 -12.85 -8.98
CA PRO A 117 -15.35 -12.48 -7.56
C PRO A 117 -16.04 -11.14 -7.33
N ALA A 118 -16.53 -10.92 -6.12
CA ALA A 118 -17.19 -9.68 -5.77
C ALA A 118 -16.81 -9.24 -4.36
N ILE A 119 -16.36 -8.00 -4.22
CA ILE A 119 -16.17 -7.34 -2.92
C ILE A 119 -17.53 -6.78 -2.50
N SER A 120 -18.00 -7.20 -1.32
CA SER A 120 -19.22 -6.68 -0.69
C SER A 120 -18.91 -5.48 0.21
N TYR A 121 -17.87 -5.58 1.04
CA TYR A 121 -17.41 -4.48 1.89
C TYR A 121 -15.95 -4.66 2.33
N ILE A 122 -15.35 -3.57 2.79
CA ILE A 122 -14.03 -3.56 3.42
C ILE A 122 -14.18 -2.99 4.84
N SER A 123 -13.57 -3.66 5.82
CA SER A 123 -13.60 -3.27 7.23
C SER A 123 -12.18 -3.17 7.82
N PRO A 124 -11.81 -2.04 8.44
CA PRO A 124 -12.56 -0.78 8.49
C PRO A 124 -12.74 -0.18 7.07
N SER A 125 -13.76 0.66 6.86
CA SER A 125 -14.03 1.31 5.57
C SER A 125 -13.10 2.49 5.25
N THR A 126 -12.35 2.93 6.26
CA THR A 126 -11.29 3.93 6.19
C THR A 126 -10.10 3.44 7.01
N ALA A 127 -8.88 3.48 6.46
CA ALA A 127 -7.67 3.12 7.21
C ALA A 127 -6.44 3.90 6.76
N ALA A 128 -5.42 3.96 7.63
CA ALA A 128 -4.13 4.54 7.26
C ALA A 128 -3.30 3.55 6.43
N ILE A 129 -2.27 4.05 5.75
CA ILE A 129 -1.23 3.20 5.14
C ILE A 129 -0.61 2.31 6.22
N GLY A 130 -0.33 1.05 5.89
CA GLY A 130 0.21 0.09 6.85
C GLY A 130 -0.81 -0.51 7.83
N SER A 131 -2.06 -0.04 7.83
CA SER A 131 -3.14 -0.64 8.62
C SER A 131 -3.66 -1.93 7.98
N ASP A 132 -4.11 -2.86 8.81
CA ASP A 132 -4.78 -4.06 8.32
C ASP A 132 -6.26 -3.79 8.02
N VAL A 133 -6.74 -4.38 6.94
CA VAL A 133 -8.14 -4.38 6.54
C VAL A 133 -8.61 -5.77 6.16
N THR A 134 -9.89 -6.03 6.39
CA THR A 134 -10.59 -7.23 5.96
C THR A 134 -11.50 -6.88 4.79
N ILE A 135 -11.26 -7.53 3.65
CA ILE A 135 -12.09 -7.47 2.45
C ILE A 135 -13.04 -8.66 2.51
N SER A 136 -14.34 -8.38 2.59
CA SER A 136 -15.39 -9.40 2.62
C SER A 136 -16.12 -9.43 1.30
N GLY A 137 -16.44 -10.64 0.83
CA GLY A 137 -17.03 -10.82 -0.48
C GLY A 137 -17.38 -12.27 -0.79
N GLN A 138 -17.40 -12.60 -2.08
CA GLN A 138 -17.74 -13.92 -2.58
C GLN A 138 -16.84 -14.31 -3.75
N TYR A 139 -16.66 -15.62 -3.91
CA TYR A 139 -15.97 -16.26 -5.02
C TYR A 139 -14.49 -15.91 -5.14
N PHE A 140 -13.83 -15.58 -4.01
CA PHE A 140 -12.37 -15.36 -3.99
C PHE A 140 -11.57 -16.66 -4.14
N GLY A 141 -12.22 -17.82 -4.02
CA GLY A 141 -11.58 -19.12 -4.00
C GLY A 141 -10.81 -19.41 -2.70
N THR A 142 -10.35 -20.64 -2.55
CA THR A 142 -9.61 -21.14 -1.37
C THR A 142 -8.10 -21.17 -1.57
N PHE A 143 -7.62 -21.12 -2.82
CA PHE A 143 -6.21 -20.96 -3.15
C PHE A 143 -5.90 -19.51 -3.55
N ASN A 144 -4.76 -18.99 -3.11
CA ASN A 144 -4.30 -17.64 -3.43
C ASN A 144 -2.99 -17.61 -4.24
N SER A 145 -2.52 -18.76 -4.73
CA SER A 145 -1.32 -18.80 -5.57
C SER A 145 -1.58 -18.06 -6.89
N GLY A 146 -0.83 -16.97 -7.13
CA GLY A 146 -1.05 -16.09 -8.28
C GLY A 146 -2.19 -15.07 -8.11
N CYS A 147 -2.96 -15.14 -7.02
CA CYS A 147 -3.98 -14.16 -6.68
C CYS A 147 -3.36 -12.98 -5.92
N TYR A 148 -3.93 -11.78 -6.07
CA TYR A 148 -3.44 -10.59 -5.40
C TYR A 148 -4.56 -9.57 -5.19
N VAL A 149 -4.34 -8.63 -4.27
CA VAL A 149 -5.23 -7.48 -4.06
C VAL A 149 -4.47 -6.22 -4.42
N THR A 150 -5.12 -5.30 -5.11
CA THR A 150 -4.55 -3.98 -5.41
C THR A 150 -5.36 -2.87 -4.76
N PHE A 151 -4.67 -1.92 -4.15
CA PHE A 151 -5.18 -0.61 -3.75
C PHE A 151 -4.62 0.41 -4.74
N ASN A 152 -5.47 1.05 -5.54
CA ASN A 152 -5.09 1.96 -6.63
C ASN A 152 -3.94 1.41 -7.49
N ASN A 153 -4.07 0.18 -7.97
CA ASN A 153 -3.07 -0.56 -8.75
C ASN A 153 -1.77 -0.93 -7.99
N THR A 154 -1.67 -0.66 -6.69
CA THR A 154 -0.55 -1.08 -5.86
C THR A 154 -0.89 -2.35 -5.11
N THR A 155 -0.06 -3.38 -5.25
CA THR A 155 -0.30 -4.69 -4.61
C THR A 155 -0.18 -4.61 -3.09
N ALA A 156 -1.18 -5.13 -2.40
CA ALA A 156 -1.21 -5.26 -0.95
C ALA A 156 -0.55 -6.57 -0.47
N ALA A 157 0.03 -6.52 0.73
CA ALA A 157 0.52 -7.72 1.40
C ALA A 157 -0.67 -8.51 1.97
N ILE A 158 -0.91 -9.71 1.45
CA ILE A 158 -1.96 -10.60 1.92
C ILE A 158 -1.51 -11.32 3.19
N LYS A 159 -2.35 -11.32 4.23
CA LYS A 159 -2.14 -12.03 5.50
C LYS A 159 -2.93 -13.33 5.57
N ASN A 160 -4.20 -13.30 5.18
CA ASN A 160 -5.06 -14.48 5.09
C ASN A 160 -5.98 -14.36 3.88
N TRP A 161 -6.36 -15.51 3.31
CA TRP A 161 -7.24 -15.60 2.16
C TRP A 161 -8.18 -16.80 2.31
N ASN A 162 -9.45 -16.60 1.99
CA ASN A 162 -10.42 -17.66 1.77
C ASN A 162 -11.52 -17.16 0.82
N ASN A 163 -12.48 -18.03 0.51
CA ASN A 163 -13.49 -17.77 -0.52
C ASN A 163 -14.38 -16.54 -0.28
N THR A 164 -14.49 -16.06 0.96
CA THR A 164 -15.36 -14.95 1.33
C THR A 164 -14.66 -13.83 2.08
N SER A 165 -13.38 -13.99 2.44
CA SER A 165 -12.65 -13.02 3.24
C SER A 165 -11.15 -13.03 2.94
N ILE A 166 -10.60 -11.83 2.79
CA ILE A 166 -9.17 -11.59 2.62
C ILE A 166 -8.74 -10.56 3.66
N THR A 167 -7.72 -10.88 4.44
CA THR A 167 -7.07 -9.89 5.32
C THR A 167 -5.76 -9.47 4.68
N CYS A 168 -5.52 -8.16 4.58
CA CYS A 168 -4.33 -7.62 3.95
C CYS A 168 -3.96 -6.26 4.57
N THR A 169 -2.73 -5.83 4.34
CA THR A 169 -2.24 -4.54 4.80
C THR A 169 -2.37 -3.50 3.69
N VAL A 170 -2.94 -2.32 4.00
CA VAL A 170 -3.03 -1.19 3.07
C VAL A 170 -1.61 -0.82 2.63
N PRO A 171 -1.30 -0.88 1.32
CA PRO A 171 0.07 -0.71 0.86
C PRO A 171 0.52 0.75 0.91
N GLU A 172 1.83 0.91 0.84
CA GLU A 172 2.54 2.15 0.60
C GLU A 172 2.43 2.55 -0.89
N PHE A 173 2.26 3.84 -1.19
CA PHE A 173 2.04 4.33 -2.56
C PHE A 173 3.19 5.19 -3.05
N SER A 174 3.54 5.08 -4.34
CA SER A 174 4.67 5.80 -4.94
C SER A 174 4.39 7.25 -5.35
N SER A 175 3.14 7.73 -5.27
CA SER A 175 2.73 9.03 -5.80
C SER A 175 1.65 9.73 -4.97
N SER A 176 1.40 11.02 -5.26
CA SER A 176 0.25 11.79 -4.74
C SER A 176 -1.07 11.06 -4.98
N LEU A 177 -1.72 10.58 -3.92
CA LEU A 177 -3.03 9.94 -4.02
C LEU A 177 -4.14 10.81 -3.46
N SER A 178 -5.30 10.67 -4.09
CA SER A 178 -6.57 11.13 -3.53
C SER A 178 -6.85 10.41 -2.20
N SER A 179 -7.63 11.07 -1.32
CA SER A 179 -8.12 10.45 -0.08
C SER A 179 -9.02 9.24 -0.33
N THR A 180 -9.56 9.08 -1.54
CA THR A 180 -10.38 7.93 -1.95
C THR A 180 -9.69 7.19 -3.09
N ILE A 181 -9.57 5.88 -2.94
CA ILE A 181 -8.89 4.97 -3.85
C ILE A 181 -9.75 3.75 -4.20
N THR A 182 -9.34 3.00 -5.22
CA THR A 182 -10.03 1.77 -5.63
C THR A 182 -9.34 0.53 -5.06
N VAL A 183 -10.12 -0.48 -4.70
CA VAL A 183 -9.65 -1.80 -4.29
C VAL A 183 -10.20 -2.86 -5.24
N VAL A 184 -9.35 -3.77 -5.70
CA VAL A 184 -9.71 -4.88 -6.58
C VAL A 184 -9.03 -6.16 -6.10
N VAL A 185 -9.79 -7.25 -6.04
CA VAL A 185 -9.29 -8.60 -5.82
C VAL A 185 -9.09 -9.26 -7.18
N TRP A 186 -7.89 -9.77 -7.44
CA TRP A 186 -7.49 -10.44 -8.67
C TRP A 186 -7.26 -11.92 -8.38
N ILE A 187 -7.98 -12.78 -9.08
CA ILE A 187 -7.75 -14.23 -9.04
C ILE A 187 -6.69 -14.60 -10.08
N ASP A 188 -6.74 -13.95 -11.23
CA ASP A 188 -5.75 -13.99 -12.30
C ASP A 188 -5.90 -12.76 -13.23
N ALA A 189 -5.29 -12.80 -14.42
CA ALA A 189 -5.32 -11.72 -15.40
C ALA A 189 -6.71 -11.43 -16.01
N TYR A 190 -7.67 -12.34 -15.89
CA TYR A 190 -8.99 -12.26 -16.52
C TYR A 190 -10.16 -12.30 -15.53
N ARG A 191 -9.94 -12.84 -14.32
CA ARG A 191 -10.95 -12.96 -13.25
C ARG A 191 -10.59 -12.04 -12.09
N TYR A 192 -11.36 -10.97 -11.93
CA TYR A 192 -11.16 -9.96 -10.89
C TYR A 192 -12.49 -9.37 -10.43
N SER A 193 -12.48 -8.72 -9.27
CA SER A 193 -13.69 -8.23 -8.64
C SER A 193 -14.21 -6.93 -9.23
N ASN A 194 -15.40 -6.51 -8.79
CA ASN A 194 -15.76 -5.10 -8.89
C ASN A 194 -14.69 -4.20 -8.24
N SER A 195 -14.58 -2.97 -8.73
CA SER A 195 -13.80 -1.92 -8.07
C SER A 195 -14.57 -1.41 -6.86
N TYR A 196 -13.98 -1.54 -5.69
CA TYR A 196 -14.56 -1.06 -4.44
C TYR A 196 -13.90 0.26 -4.02
N SER A 197 -14.70 1.25 -3.63
CA SER A 197 -14.18 2.54 -3.15
C SER A 197 -13.73 2.43 -1.70
N PHE A 198 -12.53 2.90 -1.39
CA PHE A 198 -11.91 2.81 -0.06
C PHE A 198 -11.26 4.16 0.31
N ASN A 199 -11.44 4.59 1.55
CA ASN A 199 -10.90 5.86 2.01
C ASN A 199 -9.60 5.68 2.81
N LEU A 200 -8.62 6.54 2.56
CA LEU A 200 -7.39 6.60 3.33
C LEU A 200 -7.51 7.62 4.47
N THR A 201 -7.13 7.22 5.69
CA THR A 201 -7.18 8.07 6.90
C THR A 201 -6.22 9.24 6.80
N ALA A 202 -6.74 10.47 6.70
CA ALA A 202 -6.02 11.76 6.86
C ALA A 202 -4.70 11.69 7.66
N PRO A 203 -3.47 12.02 7.19
CA PRO A 203 -2.41 12.26 8.17
C PRO A 203 -2.82 13.45 9.04
N THR A 204 -2.60 13.38 10.35
CA THR A 204 -2.93 14.47 11.28
C THR A 204 -1.69 14.89 12.05
N ILE A 205 -1.50 16.20 12.20
CA ILE A 205 -0.48 16.75 13.10
C ILE A 205 -1.17 17.14 14.40
N ASN A 206 -0.80 16.48 15.50
CA ASN A 206 -1.33 16.76 16.83
C ASN A 206 -0.50 17.83 17.55
N SER A 207 0.83 17.81 17.38
CA SER A 207 1.71 18.83 17.93
C SER A 207 2.99 19.01 17.11
N VAL A 208 3.54 20.22 17.18
CA VAL A 208 4.85 20.60 16.65
C VAL A 208 5.62 21.19 17.83
N SER A 209 6.77 20.61 18.17
CA SER A 209 7.56 20.99 19.34
C SER A 209 9.06 20.99 19.04
N PRO A 210 9.76 22.12 19.29
CA PRO A 210 9.19 23.43 19.60
C PRO A 210 8.35 23.97 18.43
N SER A 211 7.43 24.91 18.70
CA SER A 211 6.58 25.53 17.67
C SER A 211 7.22 26.78 17.02
N SER A 212 8.36 27.21 17.56
CA SER A 212 9.19 28.29 17.04
C SER A 212 10.64 28.02 17.37
N ASP A 213 11.54 28.21 16.40
CA ASP A 213 12.99 28.02 16.60
C ASP A 213 13.81 28.60 15.43
N ASN A 214 15.13 28.71 15.55
CA ASN A 214 16.02 29.14 14.47
C ASN A 214 16.14 28.12 13.32
N VAL A 215 16.70 28.59 12.21
CA VAL A 215 17.14 27.72 11.10
C VAL A 215 18.13 26.67 11.63
N GLY A 216 17.99 25.42 11.18
CA GLY A 216 18.84 24.28 11.58
C GLY A 216 18.37 23.51 12.81
N ALA A 217 17.56 24.15 13.67
CA ALA A 217 17.03 23.56 14.89
C ALA A 217 16.21 22.29 14.61
N ARG A 218 16.26 21.33 15.54
CA ARG A 218 15.56 20.04 15.41
C ARG A 218 14.14 20.15 15.97
N ILE A 219 13.15 19.91 15.11
CA ILE A 219 11.73 19.99 15.44
C ILE A 219 11.10 18.61 15.40
N ALA A 220 10.25 18.31 16.38
CA ALA A 220 9.44 17.10 16.42
C ALA A 220 7.98 17.39 16.05
N ILE A 221 7.44 16.61 15.13
CA ILE A 221 6.02 16.56 14.78
C ILE A 221 5.46 15.27 15.38
N ASN A 222 4.44 15.36 16.24
CA ASN A 222 3.70 14.20 16.71
C ASN A 222 2.32 14.17 16.04
N GLY A 223 1.86 13.00 15.66
CA GLY A 223 0.61 12.85 14.93
C GLY A 223 0.24 11.41 14.67
N GLN A 224 -0.49 11.16 13.58
CA GLN A 224 -0.99 9.85 13.18
C GLN A 224 -0.97 9.70 11.66
N ALA A 225 -0.90 8.46 11.19
CA ALA A 225 -1.02 8.09 9.78
C ALA A 225 0.05 8.73 8.88
N PHE A 226 1.26 8.91 9.40
CA PHE A 226 2.41 9.38 8.62
C PHE A 226 3.03 8.26 7.76
N GLY A 227 2.64 7.00 7.92
CA GLY A 227 3.21 5.87 7.17
C GLY A 227 4.62 5.51 7.64
N GLN A 228 5.16 4.39 7.12
CA GLN A 228 6.49 3.91 7.52
C GLN A 228 7.58 4.38 6.56
N ASN A 229 7.26 4.57 5.28
CA ASN A 229 8.21 5.17 4.36
C ASN A 229 8.31 6.68 4.57
N GLN A 230 9.54 7.16 4.49
CA GLN A 230 9.85 8.57 4.65
C GLN A 230 9.16 9.41 3.56
N GLY A 231 8.34 10.36 4.01
CA GLY A 231 7.76 11.42 3.19
C GLY A 231 8.63 12.68 3.15
N THR A 232 7.99 13.83 2.98
CA THR A 232 8.66 15.14 2.96
C THR A 232 8.04 16.11 3.96
N VAL A 233 8.87 16.93 4.59
CA VAL A 233 8.43 18.08 5.38
C VAL A 233 8.94 19.35 4.70
N THR A 234 8.11 20.38 4.61
CA THR A 234 8.51 21.71 4.15
C THR A 234 8.11 22.79 5.15
N VAL A 235 8.94 23.81 5.33
CA VAL A 235 8.63 25.01 6.12
C VAL A 235 8.62 26.21 5.19
N GLY A 236 7.45 26.83 5.00
CA GLY A 236 7.29 27.97 4.08
C GLY A 236 7.61 27.63 2.63
N GLY A 237 7.44 26.36 2.23
CA GLY A 237 7.79 25.84 0.91
C GLY A 237 9.24 25.35 0.75
N TYR A 238 10.11 25.57 1.74
CA TYR A 238 11.49 25.08 1.72
C TYR A 238 11.55 23.66 2.27
N THR A 239 12.20 22.73 1.56
CA THR A 239 12.33 21.32 1.98
C THR A 239 13.23 21.19 3.19
N ALA A 240 12.70 20.60 4.26
CA ALA A 240 13.42 20.27 5.46
C ALA A 240 14.23 18.98 5.32
N GLN A 241 15.36 18.91 6.02
CA GLN A 241 16.08 17.66 6.20
C GLN A 241 15.36 16.80 7.25
N ILE A 242 14.96 15.58 6.88
CA ILE A 242 14.39 14.62 7.82
C ILE A 242 15.50 13.98 8.65
N VAL A 243 15.28 13.93 9.97
CA VAL A 243 16.17 13.28 10.95
C VAL A 243 15.65 11.89 11.29
N SER A 244 14.34 11.74 11.51
CA SER A 244 13.69 10.46 11.75
C SER A 244 12.24 10.48 11.24
N TRP A 245 11.73 9.31 10.85
CA TRP A 245 10.37 9.15 10.34
C TRP A 245 9.73 7.89 10.91
N LEU A 246 8.60 8.05 11.58
CA LEU A 246 7.73 7.01 12.10
C LEU A 246 6.28 7.40 11.81
N ASP A 247 5.37 6.42 11.86
CA ASP A 247 3.95 6.64 11.59
C ASP A 247 3.29 7.71 12.49
N THR A 248 3.82 7.89 13.72
CA THR A 248 3.27 8.81 14.72
C THR A 248 4.22 9.94 15.10
N LYS A 249 5.46 9.93 14.60
CA LYS A 249 6.48 10.94 14.93
C LYS A 249 7.44 11.17 13.77
N VAL A 250 7.63 12.44 13.41
CA VAL A 250 8.64 12.87 12.44
C VAL A 250 9.54 13.90 13.11
N GLU A 251 10.85 13.77 12.95
CA GLU A 251 11.79 14.79 13.36
C GLU A 251 12.51 15.34 12.13
N PHE A 252 12.66 16.66 12.07
CA PHE A 252 13.29 17.35 10.96
C PHE A 252 14.12 18.53 11.44
N ARG A 253 14.98 19.07 10.58
CA ARG A 253 15.69 20.33 10.82
C ARG A 253 15.02 21.48 10.09
N VAL A 254 14.82 22.61 10.77
CA VAL A 254 14.30 23.83 10.14
C VAL A 254 15.19 24.18 8.93
N PRO A 255 14.65 24.21 7.71
CA PRO A 255 15.46 24.45 6.52
C PRO A 255 15.95 25.90 6.45
N PRO A 256 17.00 26.20 5.67
CA PRO A 256 17.34 27.56 5.29
C PRO A 256 16.14 28.24 4.61
N VAL A 257 15.73 29.39 5.16
CA VAL A 257 14.66 30.23 4.62
C VAL A 257 15.14 31.66 4.46
N ASN A 258 14.46 32.45 3.63
CA ASN A 258 14.87 33.83 3.34
C ASN A 258 14.40 34.87 4.38
N SER A 259 13.50 34.51 5.27
CA SER A 259 13.00 35.42 6.31
C SER A 259 12.45 34.66 7.52
N ALA A 260 12.60 35.28 8.69
CA ALA A 260 11.94 34.84 9.92
C ALA A 260 10.41 35.02 9.85
N GLY A 261 9.75 34.65 10.94
CA GLY A 261 8.31 34.80 11.15
C GLY A 261 7.52 33.53 10.82
N TRP A 262 6.20 33.69 10.84
CA TRP A 262 5.24 32.62 10.64
C TRP A 262 5.40 31.97 9.26
N LYS A 263 5.44 30.63 9.22
CA LYS A 263 5.49 29.82 8.01
C LYS A 263 4.45 28.69 8.08
N THR A 264 3.95 28.28 6.92
CA THR A 264 3.21 27.03 6.79
C THR A 264 4.18 25.86 6.91
N LEU A 265 3.92 24.95 7.85
CA LEU A 265 4.56 23.65 7.93
C LEU A 265 3.69 22.65 7.17
N THR A 266 4.25 21.99 6.16
CA THR A 266 3.53 20.96 5.38
C THR A 266 4.26 19.64 5.51
N LEU A 267 3.54 18.61 5.96
CA LEU A 267 3.98 17.22 5.94
C LEU A 267 3.25 16.51 4.80
N THR A 268 4.01 15.84 3.93
CA THR A 268 3.47 15.02 2.83
C THR A 268 3.90 13.57 3.04
N SER A 269 2.95 12.64 3.06
CA SER A 269 3.21 11.19 3.15
C SER A 269 2.29 10.40 2.25
N GLY A 270 2.85 9.42 1.51
CA GLY A 270 2.08 8.58 0.57
C GLY A 270 1.23 9.42 -0.37
N GLY A 271 1.71 10.64 -0.69
CA GLY A 271 1.00 11.56 -1.55
C GLY A 271 -0.04 12.48 -0.92
N ARG A 272 -0.18 12.45 0.40
CA ARG A 272 -1.26 13.06 1.16
C ARG A 272 -0.67 14.13 2.06
N GLN A 273 -1.29 15.31 2.10
CA GLN A 273 -0.73 16.47 2.77
C GLN A 273 -1.53 16.85 4.01
N VAL A 274 -0.81 17.27 5.04
CA VAL A 274 -1.37 17.93 6.22
C VAL A 274 -0.52 19.15 6.55
N ASN A 275 -1.20 20.24 6.93
CA ASN A 275 -0.57 21.50 7.25
C ASN A 275 -0.68 21.81 8.75
N ASN A 276 0.32 22.51 9.26
CA ASN A 276 0.32 23.17 10.56
C ASN A 276 1.06 24.52 10.41
N SER A 277 1.24 25.24 11.50
CA SER A 277 2.05 26.46 11.56
C SER A 277 3.35 26.22 12.30
N PHE A 278 4.41 26.90 11.86
CA PHE A 278 5.68 26.97 12.57
C PHE A 278 6.27 28.38 12.41
N THR A 279 6.87 28.93 13.45
CA THR A 279 7.55 30.23 13.38
C THR A 279 9.05 30.03 13.26
N VAL A 280 9.66 30.50 12.16
CA VAL A 280 11.12 30.55 12.09
C VAL A 280 11.57 31.79 12.88
N ALA A 281 12.29 31.59 13.96
CA ALA A 281 12.78 32.68 14.80
C ALA A 281 14.00 33.36 14.16
N ALA A 282 14.07 34.69 14.29
CA ALA A 282 15.30 35.43 14.08
C ALA A 282 16.16 35.36 15.36
N PRO A 283 17.49 35.49 15.26
CA PRO A 283 18.32 35.72 16.45
C PRO A 283 17.82 36.97 17.18
N GLU A 284 17.66 36.89 18.49
CA GLU A 284 17.17 38.00 19.31
C GLU A 284 18.22 38.36 20.34
N ILE A 285 18.67 39.61 20.34
CA ILE A 285 19.58 40.12 21.37
C ILE A 285 18.77 40.70 22.52
N THR A 286 18.85 40.09 23.70
CA THR A 286 18.20 40.58 24.92
C THR A 286 19.12 41.50 25.70
N SER A 287 20.42 41.20 25.72
CA SER A 287 21.44 42.10 26.24
C SER A 287 22.76 41.91 25.49
N ALA A 288 23.34 43.02 25.07
CA ALA A 288 24.77 43.08 24.81
C ALA A 288 25.43 43.67 26.06
N PHE A 289 26.73 43.46 26.28
CA PHE A 289 27.51 43.95 27.43
C PHE A 289 27.37 43.18 28.74
N SER A 290 28.23 42.19 28.92
CA SER A 290 28.69 41.77 30.24
C SER A 290 30.20 41.56 30.20
N SER A 291 30.97 42.65 30.13
CA SER A 291 32.38 42.52 30.48
C SER A 291 32.46 42.29 31.99
N SER A 292 33.24 41.31 32.42
CA SER A 292 33.61 41.16 33.83
C SER A 292 34.58 42.27 34.30
N GLY A 293 34.63 43.44 33.66
CA GLY A 293 35.70 44.42 33.86
C GLY A 293 35.60 45.83 33.24
N GLY A 294 34.44 46.31 32.75
CA GLY A 294 34.34 47.67 32.21
C GLY A 294 34.51 47.79 30.68
N ASN A 295 34.80 49.00 30.18
CA ASN A 295 34.76 49.46 28.78
C ASN A 295 35.29 48.46 27.71
N ALA A 296 34.84 48.61 26.46
CA ALA A 296 35.18 47.73 25.35
C ALA A 296 36.62 47.97 24.85
N SER A 297 37.60 47.48 25.60
CA SER A 297 39.01 47.57 25.28
C SER A 297 39.47 46.43 24.36
N ASN A 298 40.53 46.68 23.58
CA ASN A 298 41.17 45.67 22.75
C ASN A 298 41.60 44.44 23.57
N GLY A 299 41.28 43.24 23.08
CA GLY A 299 41.61 41.97 23.76
C GLY A 299 40.58 41.53 24.80
N ASN A 300 39.59 42.36 25.15
CA ASN A 300 38.50 41.96 26.05
C ASN A 300 37.52 41.03 25.32
N THR A 301 37.06 40.01 26.04
CA THR A 301 35.94 39.17 25.59
C THR A 301 34.63 39.93 25.76
N PHE A 302 33.89 40.01 24.67
CA PHE A 302 32.57 40.58 24.61
C PHE A 302 31.53 39.47 24.53
N THR A 303 30.51 39.53 25.39
CA THR A 303 29.42 38.55 25.43
C THR A 303 28.11 39.22 25.07
N ILE A 304 27.38 38.58 24.15
CA ILE A 304 26.01 38.88 23.79
C ILE A 304 25.13 37.78 24.35
N VAL A 305 24.07 38.14 25.08
CA VAL A 305 23.05 37.22 25.58
C VAL A 305 21.76 37.45 24.80
N GLY A 306 21.08 36.37 24.50
CA GLY A 306 19.88 36.39 23.67
C GLY A 306 19.25 35.02 23.50
N ASN A 307 18.51 34.86 22.42
CA ASN A 307 17.83 33.62 22.06
C ASN A 307 18.02 33.32 20.56
N ASN A 308 17.87 32.05 20.19
CA ASN A 308 17.87 31.58 18.80
C ASN A 308 19.19 31.90 18.07
N PHE A 309 20.32 31.86 18.79
CA PHE A 309 21.65 32.05 18.22
C PHE A 309 22.19 30.76 17.56
N GLY A 310 21.46 29.67 17.71
CA GLY A 310 21.79 28.37 17.16
C GLY A 310 22.80 27.64 18.04
N SER A 311 22.63 26.32 18.08
CA SER A 311 23.52 25.40 18.77
C SER A 311 24.52 24.76 17.79
N SER A 312 25.57 24.13 18.32
CA SER A 312 26.46 23.29 17.51
C SER A 312 25.72 22.10 16.87
N GLU A 313 24.56 21.71 17.40
CA GLU A 313 23.76 20.63 16.85
C GLU A 313 22.93 21.06 15.64
N ASP A 314 22.76 22.36 15.38
CA ASP A 314 21.86 22.87 14.34
C ASP A 314 22.44 22.77 12.93
N GLN A 315 23.72 22.41 12.81
CA GLN A 315 24.42 22.20 11.53
C GLN A 315 24.37 23.42 10.59
N ILE A 316 24.29 24.62 11.17
CA ILE A 316 24.27 25.90 10.48
C ILE A 316 25.42 26.78 10.95
N THR A 317 25.71 27.82 10.17
CA THR A 317 26.67 28.85 10.53
C THR A 317 26.00 29.99 11.29
N THR A 318 26.56 30.34 12.44
CA THR A 318 26.29 31.58 13.16
C THR A 318 27.46 32.54 12.95
N SER A 319 27.17 33.82 12.69
CA SER A 319 28.20 34.84 12.53
C SER A 319 27.77 36.17 13.16
N VAL A 320 28.77 36.96 13.55
CA VAL A 320 28.60 38.32 14.05
C VAL A 320 29.33 39.27 13.13
N GLN A 321 28.65 40.37 12.79
CA GLN A 321 29.22 41.50 12.08
C GLN A 321 29.01 42.76 12.92
N LEU A 322 30.09 43.50 13.14
CA LEU A 322 30.05 44.80 13.77
C LEU A 322 30.22 45.88 12.70
N ARG A 323 29.46 46.96 12.82
CA ARG A 323 29.61 48.14 11.97
C ARG A 323 29.70 49.39 12.84
N ASP A 324 30.75 50.18 12.65
CA ASP A 324 30.91 51.49 13.32
C ASP A 324 30.13 52.62 12.60
N GLU A 325 30.09 53.81 13.20
CA GLU A 325 29.42 54.99 12.62
C GLU A 325 30.05 55.44 11.29
N SER A 326 31.30 55.05 11.03
CA SER A 326 32.01 55.30 9.76
C SER A 326 31.77 54.21 8.71
N ASN A 327 30.86 53.26 8.97
CA ASN A 327 30.55 52.09 8.14
C ASN A 327 31.71 51.10 7.93
N ASN A 328 32.75 51.13 8.77
CA ASN A 328 33.73 50.05 8.73
C ASN A 328 33.11 48.78 9.30
N ILE A 329 33.39 47.64 8.66
CA ILE A 329 32.84 46.34 9.01
C ILE A 329 33.93 45.49 9.67
N TYR A 330 33.56 44.82 10.76
CA TYR A 330 34.43 43.89 11.49
C TYR A 330 33.69 42.56 11.72
N THR A 331 34.32 41.44 11.40
CA THR A 331 33.75 40.09 11.54
C THR A 331 34.64 39.25 12.44
N PRO A 332 34.47 39.31 13.77
CA PRO A 332 35.29 38.55 14.69
C PRO A 332 34.98 37.05 14.60
N GLY A 333 35.97 36.22 14.96
CA GLY A 333 35.70 34.82 15.28
C GLY A 333 34.87 34.73 16.56
N ILE A 334 33.92 33.79 16.61
CA ILE A 334 32.96 33.67 17.71
C ILE A 334 32.98 32.28 18.34
N THR A 335 32.57 32.21 19.60
CA THR A 335 32.09 31.00 20.27
C THR A 335 30.62 31.22 20.59
N SER A 336 29.74 30.32 20.16
CA SER A 336 28.28 30.47 20.36
C SER A 336 27.65 29.27 21.05
N SER A 337 26.63 29.56 21.84
CA SER A 337 25.55 28.65 22.22
C SER A 337 24.23 29.26 21.74
N ASP A 338 23.12 28.57 21.98
CA ASP A 338 21.80 29.06 21.58
C ASP A 338 21.39 30.39 22.26
N THR A 339 21.96 30.68 23.44
CA THR A 339 21.62 31.87 24.24
C THR A 339 22.77 32.85 24.47
N SER A 340 23.97 32.54 23.98
CA SER A 340 25.15 33.37 24.20
C SER A 340 26.12 33.34 23.02
N ILE A 341 26.66 34.50 22.65
CA ILE A 341 27.78 34.62 21.70
C ILE A 341 28.91 35.38 22.38
N ALA A 342 30.10 34.80 22.38
CA ALA A 342 31.32 35.43 22.88
C ALA A 342 32.34 35.64 21.75
N PHE A 343 33.00 36.80 21.73
CA PHE A 343 34.08 37.10 20.81
C PHE A 343 35.07 38.10 21.40
N ILE A 344 36.31 38.12 20.88
CA ILE A 344 37.30 39.14 21.27
C ILE A 344 36.99 40.43 20.51
N TRP A 345 36.93 41.56 21.22
CA TRP A 345 36.68 42.87 20.61
C TRP A 345 37.68 43.14 19.47
N PRO A 346 37.22 43.28 18.21
CA PRO A 346 38.12 43.27 17.06
C PRO A 346 38.69 44.64 16.71
N VAL A 347 38.32 45.70 17.44
CA VAL A 347 38.73 47.08 17.12
C VAL A 347 39.84 47.52 18.08
N PRO A 348 41.10 47.65 17.61
CA PRO A 348 42.21 47.88 18.52
C PRO A 348 42.27 49.28 19.11
N ASN A 349 41.89 50.34 18.38
CA ASN A 349 42.14 51.75 18.75
C ASN A 349 41.35 52.81 17.94
N LYS A 350 40.29 52.45 17.21
CA LYS A 350 39.53 53.40 16.36
C LYS A 350 38.25 53.96 17.00
N LEU A 351 37.81 53.40 18.12
CA LEU A 351 36.55 53.74 18.77
C LEU A 351 36.76 54.45 20.11
N ILE A 352 37.74 55.37 20.21
CA ILE A 352 37.99 56.12 21.46
C ILE A 352 36.73 56.92 21.83
N GLY A 353 36.29 56.80 23.09
CA GLY A 353 35.07 57.43 23.60
C GLY A 353 33.81 56.59 23.39
N THR A 354 32.64 57.14 23.72
CA THR A 354 31.34 56.47 23.53
C THR A 354 30.88 56.62 22.08
N GLN A 355 30.75 55.51 21.36
CA GLN A 355 30.29 55.47 19.97
C GLN A 355 29.15 54.47 19.79
N VAL A 356 28.32 54.68 18.76
CA VAL A 356 27.29 53.71 18.38
C VAL A 356 27.92 52.61 17.52
N VAL A 357 27.74 51.36 17.95
CA VAL A 357 28.11 50.18 17.17
C VAL A 357 26.86 49.39 16.83
N TYR A 358 26.71 49.07 15.55
CA TYR A 358 25.65 48.20 15.06
C TYR A 358 26.16 46.77 15.08
N ILE A 359 25.45 45.90 15.80
CA ILE A 359 25.74 44.47 15.90
C ILE A 359 24.71 43.73 15.06
N THR A 360 25.16 43.06 14.01
CA THR A 360 24.35 42.16 13.20
C THR A 360 24.72 40.72 13.54
N ILE A 361 23.74 39.94 14.00
CA ILE A 361 23.88 38.48 14.15
C ILE A 361 23.19 37.82 12.97
N SER A 362 23.86 36.86 12.34
CA SER A 362 23.27 36.00 11.31
C SER A 362 23.28 34.54 11.76
N VAL A 363 22.12 33.89 11.70
CA VAL A 363 21.92 32.48 12.05
C VAL A 363 21.26 31.79 10.86
N GLY A 364 22.00 30.91 10.17
CA GLY A 364 21.47 30.21 8.99
C GLY A 364 20.98 31.13 7.86
N GLY A 365 21.54 32.34 7.77
CA GLY A 365 21.16 33.37 6.78
C GLY A 365 20.11 34.37 7.27
N ILE A 366 19.44 34.13 8.41
CA ILE A 366 18.52 35.09 9.02
C ILE A 366 19.27 36.05 9.92
N THR A 367 19.06 37.35 9.71
CA THR A 367 19.78 38.40 10.42
C THR A 367 18.91 39.22 11.36
N ASN A 368 19.47 39.64 12.48
CA ASN A 368 18.95 40.71 13.34
C ASN A 368 20.04 41.75 13.59
N THR A 369 19.71 43.04 13.55
CA THR A 369 20.67 44.13 13.77
C THR A 369 20.14 45.08 14.82
N ASN A 370 20.93 45.28 15.88
CA ASN A 370 20.65 46.24 16.94
C ASN A 370 21.83 47.23 17.07
N SER A 371 21.55 48.44 17.53
CA SER A 371 22.55 49.47 17.82
C SER A 371 22.83 49.56 19.32
N TYR A 372 24.09 49.73 19.68
CA TYR A 372 24.54 49.76 21.05
C TYR A 372 25.57 50.87 21.27
N TYR A 373 25.52 51.53 22.43
CA TYR A 373 26.56 52.46 22.84
C TYR A 373 27.74 51.69 23.44
N VAL A 374 28.91 51.81 22.83
CA VAL A 374 30.15 51.20 23.26
C VAL A 374 31.12 52.30 23.65
N THR A 375 31.59 52.30 24.89
CA THR A 375 32.71 53.14 25.31
C THR A 375 33.98 52.30 25.22
N ALA A 376 34.94 52.72 24.38
CA ALA A 376 36.29 52.16 24.40
C ALA A 376 37.27 53.16 25.04
N ASP A 377 38.16 52.64 25.87
CA ASP A 377 39.25 53.37 26.52
C ASP A 377 40.56 53.28 25.74
#